data_AF-A0A8H4AH45-F1
#
_entry.id   AF-A0A8H4AH45-F1
#
_cell.length_a   1.000
_cell.length_b   1.000
_cell.length_c   1.000
_cell.angle_alpha   90.00
_cell.angle_beta   90.00
_cell.angle_gamma   90.00
#
_symmetry.space_group_name_H-M   'P 1'
#
loop_
_entity.id
_entity.type
_entity.pdbx_description
1 polymer ?
#
loop_
_entity_poly.entity_id
_entity_poly.type
_entity_poly.pdbx_seq_one_letter_code
_entity_poly.pdbx_strand_id
1 'polypeptide(L)'
;MYTSSIELNIESVNRQEYFELIAAADELTLTELVDHIQEHIISNEKGWLLENFVQVFQKISTYEAMRKLQDYCAELICNDPSVVFTSDFGSLEEPALLALLQRDDLVMDEIDIWEW
;
A
#
# COMPACT_ATOMS: atom_id res chain seq x y z
N MET A 1 0.41 31.19 22.23
CA MET A 1 0.14 29.75 22.03
C MET A 1 -0.52 29.62 20.68
N TYR A 2 0.24 29.32 19.63
CA TYR A 2 -0.34 28.97 18.34
C TYR A 2 -0.60 27.47 18.39
N THR A 3 -1.85 27.07 18.61
CA THR A 3 -2.27 25.69 18.32
C THR A 3 -2.27 25.56 16.82
N SER A 4 -1.12 25.19 16.25
CA SER A 4 -0.99 24.89 14.84
C SER A 4 -1.58 23.50 14.59
N SER A 5 -2.90 23.38 14.69
CA SER A 5 -3.60 22.28 14.07
C SER A 5 -3.41 22.47 12.57
N ILE A 6 -2.44 21.75 12.00
CA ILE A 6 -2.28 21.73 10.55
C ILE A 6 -3.49 20.95 10.04
N GLU A 7 -4.54 21.66 9.62
CA GLU A 7 -5.63 21.09 8.81
C GLU A 7 -5.02 20.73 7.45
N LEU A 8 -4.35 19.59 7.39
CA LEU A 8 -4.01 18.95 6.12
C LEU A 8 -5.33 18.49 5.52
N ASN A 9 -5.77 19.16 4.46
CA ASN A 9 -6.92 18.71 3.68
C ASN A 9 -6.50 17.50 2.83
N ILE A 10 -6.36 16.36 3.50
CA ILE A 10 -5.96 15.07 2.94
C ILE A 10 -6.92 14.66 1.81
N GLU A 11 -8.18 15.12 1.83
CA GLU A 11 -9.19 14.85 0.79
C GLU A 11 -8.87 15.49 -0.58
N SER A 12 -7.99 16.50 -0.61
CA SER A 12 -7.59 17.20 -1.85
C SER A 12 -6.21 16.82 -2.37
N VAL A 13 -5.50 15.96 -1.64
CA VAL A 13 -4.14 15.52 -1.97
C VAL A 13 -4.23 14.54 -3.14
N ASN A 14 -3.39 14.74 -4.16
CA ASN A 14 -3.35 13.80 -5.28
C ASN A 14 -2.91 12.44 -4.76
N ARG A 15 -3.50 11.33 -5.22
CA ARG A 15 -3.27 10.02 -4.58
C ARG A 15 -1.81 9.56 -4.61
N GLN A 16 -1.02 10.08 -5.55
CA GLN A 16 0.43 9.88 -5.62
C GLN A 16 1.22 10.66 -4.56
N GLU A 17 0.70 11.81 -4.11
CA GLU A 17 1.31 12.67 -3.09
C GLU A 17 1.17 12.08 -1.68
N TYR A 18 0.27 11.10 -1.46
CA TYR A 18 0.18 10.40 -0.16
C TYR A 18 1.49 9.75 0.25
N PHE A 19 2.19 9.13 -0.69
CA PHE A 19 3.47 8.47 -0.40
C PHE A 19 4.56 9.49 -0.07
N GLU A 20 4.58 10.62 -0.78
CA GLU A 20 5.52 11.71 -0.52
C GLU A 20 5.23 12.37 0.83
N LEU A 21 3.95 12.52 1.19
CA LEU A 21 3.52 13.05 2.47
C LEU A 21 3.90 12.12 3.62
N ILE A 22 3.71 10.80 3.46
CA ILE A 22 4.16 9.82 4.45
C ILE A 22 5.69 9.86 4.58
N ALA A 23 6.43 9.91 3.48
CA ALA A 23 7.89 9.98 3.50
C ALA A 23 8.39 11.26 4.20
N ALA A 24 7.78 12.42 3.91
CA ALA A 24 8.11 13.67 4.57
C ALA A 24 7.74 13.66 6.06
N ALA A 25 6.59 13.07 6.41
CA ALA A 25 6.16 12.93 7.80
C ALA A 25 7.10 11.99 8.59
N ASP A 26 7.57 10.90 7.98
CA ASP A 26 8.56 9.99 8.56
C ASP A 26 9.92 10.68 8.75
N GLU A 27 10.40 11.42 7.75
CA GLU A 27 11.64 12.22 7.85
C GLU A 27 11.58 13.27 8.96
N LEU A 28 10.40 13.85 9.19
CA LEU A 28 10.13 14.78 10.29
C LEU A 28 9.78 14.08 11.61
N THR A 29 9.83 12.75 11.68
CA THR A 29 9.50 11.92 12.85
C THR A 29 8.08 12.13 13.39
N LEU A 30 7.14 12.52 12.51
CA LEU A 30 5.73 12.75 12.83
C LEU A 30 4.93 11.43 12.74
N THR A 31 5.21 10.50 13.65
CA THR A 31 4.62 9.15 13.61
C THR A 31 3.09 9.14 13.67
N GLU A 32 2.48 10.05 14.45
CA GLU A 32 1.01 10.18 14.52
C GLU A 32 0.39 10.57 13.17
N LEU A 33 1.09 11.42 12.41
CA LEU A 33 0.64 11.84 11.08
C LEU A 33 0.81 10.71 10.06
N VAL A 34 1.93 9.99 10.11
CA VAL A 34 2.18 8.80 9.28
C VAL A 34 1.08 7.76 9.49
N ASP A 35 0.69 7.52 10.74
CA ASP A 35 -0.39 6.60 11.08
C ASP A 35 -1.76 7.09 10.58
N HIS A 36 -2.07 8.36 10.79
CA HIS A 36 -3.34 8.96 10.36
C HIS A 36 -3.51 8.91 8.83
N ILE A 37 -2.45 9.18 8.07
CA ILE A 37 -2.50 9.12 6.60
C ILE A 37 -2.72 7.67 6.13
N GLN A 38 -2.03 6.70 6.72
CA GLN A 38 -2.22 5.29 6.36
C GLN A 38 -3.65 4.82 6.63
N GLU A 39 -4.23 5.17 7.79
CA GLU A 39 -5.61 4.82 8.15
C GLU A 39 -6.63 5.50 7.22
N HIS A 40 -6.36 6.73 6.80
CA HIS A 40 -7.20 7.44 5.83
C HIS A 40 -7.23 6.73 4.47
N ILE A 41 -6.07 6.34 3.95
CA ILE A 41 -5.96 5.62 2.67
C ILE A 41 -6.70 4.28 2.75
N ILE A 42 -6.51 3.52 3.84
CA ILE A 42 -7.18 2.23 4.04
C ILE A 42 -8.70 2.40 4.14
N SER A 43 -9.18 3.47 4.77
CA SER A 43 -10.62 3.65 5.01
C SER A 43 -11.36 4.24 3.80
N ASN A 44 -10.78 5.24 3.15
CA ASN A 44 -11.45 6.03 2.12
C ASN A 44 -11.06 5.64 0.68
N GLU A 45 -9.85 5.13 0.46
CA GLU A 45 -9.29 4.93 -0.89
C GLU A 45 -9.21 3.45 -1.30
N LYS A 46 -10.03 2.58 -0.70
CA LYS A 46 -10.04 1.12 -1.01
C LYS A 46 -10.22 0.83 -2.50
N GLY A 47 -11.12 1.54 -3.18
CA GLY A 47 -11.34 1.34 -4.62
C GLY A 47 -10.09 1.65 -5.44
N TRP A 48 -9.43 2.77 -5.14
CA TRP A 48 -8.19 3.15 -5.82
C TRP A 48 -7.04 2.20 -5.51
N LEU A 49 -6.93 1.73 -4.27
CA LEU A 49 -5.95 0.72 -3.86
C LEU A 49 -6.08 -0.56 -4.68
N LEU A 50 -7.31 -1.05 -4.89
CA LEU A 50 -7.56 -2.26 -5.68
C LEU A 50 -7.25 -2.02 -7.17
N GLU A 51 -7.65 -0.89 -7.73
CA GLU A 51 -7.36 -0.55 -9.14
C GLU A 51 -5.85 -0.41 -9.42
N ASN A 52 -5.07 0.04 -8.44
CA ASN A 52 -3.63 0.33 -8.58
C ASN A 52 -2.77 -0.60 -7.72
N PHE A 53 -3.28 -1.80 -7.40
CA PHE A 53 -2.73 -2.65 -6.35
C PHE A 53 -1.24 -2.95 -6.55
N VAL A 54 -0.84 -3.42 -7.73
CA VAL A 54 0.57 -3.74 -8.04
C VAL A 54 1.50 -2.53 -7.84
N GLN A 55 1.12 -1.35 -8.35
CA GLN A 55 1.94 -0.14 -8.22
C GLN A 55 2.06 0.31 -6.76
N VAL A 56 0.96 0.25 -6.02
CA VAL A 56 0.95 0.58 -4.59
C VAL A 56 1.79 -0.42 -3.81
N PHE A 57 1.60 -1.71 -4.04
CA PHE A 57 2.31 -2.79 -3.35
C PHE A 57 3.83 -2.69 -3.53
N GLN A 58 4.31 -2.43 -4.75
CA GLN A 58 5.73 -2.17 -4.99
C GLN A 58 6.23 -0.96 -4.21
N LYS A 59 5.50 0.16 -4.31
CA LYS A 59 5.92 1.41 -3.69
C LYS A 59 5.99 1.26 -2.19
N ILE A 60 4.94 0.76 -1.54
CA ILE A 60 4.93 0.58 -0.07
C ILE A 60 5.99 -0.40 0.39
N SER A 61 6.30 -1.44 -0.38
CA SER A 61 7.33 -2.42 -0.03
C SER A 61 8.73 -1.79 0.09
N THR A 62 8.96 -0.66 -0.57
CA THR A 62 10.25 0.07 -0.48
C THR A 62 10.34 1.01 0.74
N TYR A 63 9.24 1.31 1.42
CA TYR A 63 9.19 2.26 2.54
C TYR A 63 8.81 1.57 3.85
N GLU A 64 9.76 1.47 4.80
CA GLU A 64 9.50 0.87 6.11
C GLU A 64 8.44 1.61 6.95
N ALA A 65 8.27 2.92 6.72
CA ALA A 65 7.30 3.77 7.40
C ALA A 65 5.83 3.40 7.09
N MET A 66 5.59 2.63 6.02
CA MET A 66 4.25 2.30 5.52
C MET A 66 3.75 0.93 6.00
N ARG A 67 4.20 0.48 7.18
CA ARG A 67 3.92 -0.88 7.69
C ARG A 67 2.43 -1.21 7.79
N LYS A 68 1.56 -0.29 8.24
CA LYS A 68 0.11 -0.55 8.31
C LYS A 68 -0.49 -0.78 6.92
N LEU A 69 -0.02 -0.03 5.92
CA LEU A 69 -0.46 -0.23 4.54
C LEU A 69 0.07 -1.55 3.97
N GLN A 70 1.33 -1.92 4.27
CA GLN A 70 1.91 -3.20 3.88
C GLN A 70 1.12 -4.37 4.48
N ASP A 71 0.80 -4.32 5.77
CA ASP A 71 0.02 -5.35 6.47
C ASP A 71 -1.39 -5.46 5.89
N TYR A 72 -2.05 -4.32 5.62
CA TYR A 72 -3.37 -4.32 4.99
C TYR A 72 -3.36 -4.91 3.58
N CYS A 73 -2.38 -4.52 2.74
CA CYS A 73 -2.21 -5.09 1.41
C CYS A 73 -1.89 -6.59 1.49
N ALA A 74 -1.06 -7.01 2.44
CA ALA A 74 -0.76 -8.41 2.69
C ALA A 74 -2.01 -9.22 3.06
N GLU A 75 -2.85 -8.71 3.96
CA GLU A 75 -4.14 -9.33 4.31
C GLU A 75 -5.10 -9.41 3.11
N LEU A 76 -5.12 -8.38 2.26
CA LEU A 76 -5.95 -8.40 1.05
C LEU A 76 -5.49 -9.50 0.08
N ILE A 77 -4.19 -9.63 -0.16
CA ILE A 77 -3.65 -10.67 -1.03
C ILE A 77 -3.90 -12.06 -0.42
N CYS A 78 -3.66 -12.22 0.89
CA CYS A 78 -3.91 -13.47 1.59
C CYS A 78 -5.38 -13.91 1.43
N ASN A 79 -6.32 -12.99 1.58
CA ASN A 79 -7.76 -13.27 1.43
C ASN A 79 -8.20 -13.49 -0.01
N ASP A 80 -7.65 -12.71 -0.96
CA ASP A 80 -7.97 -12.80 -2.38
C ASP A 80 -6.74 -12.51 -3.25
N PRO A 81 -5.97 -13.55 -3.59
CA PRO A 81 -4.76 -13.39 -4.41
C PRO A 81 -5.09 -12.89 -5.82
N SER A 82 -6.33 -13.04 -6.29
CA SER A 82 -6.78 -12.57 -7.62
C SER A 82 -6.69 -11.05 -7.77
N VAL A 83 -6.65 -10.30 -6.67
CA VAL A 83 -6.47 -8.83 -6.68
C VAL A 83 -5.14 -8.43 -7.34
N VAL A 84 -4.08 -9.22 -7.16
CA VAL A 84 -2.79 -8.95 -7.78
C VAL A 84 -2.86 -9.19 -9.30
N PHE A 85 -3.50 -10.30 -9.70
CA PHE A 85 -3.60 -10.73 -11.10
C PHE A 85 -4.63 -9.95 -11.93
N THR A 86 -5.66 -9.40 -11.28
CA THR A 86 -6.66 -8.54 -11.92
C THR A 86 -6.18 -7.11 -12.16
N SER A 87 -5.16 -6.67 -11.42
CA SER A 87 -4.45 -5.41 -11.67
C SER A 87 -3.34 -5.62 -12.73
N ASP A 88 -2.53 -4.60 -13.02
CA ASP A 88 -1.42 -4.67 -13.98
C ASP A 88 -0.28 -5.60 -13.49
N PHE A 89 -0.54 -6.91 -13.40
CA PHE A 89 0.44 -7.93 -12.99
C PHE A 89 1.71 -7.87 -13.85
N GLY A 90 1.58 -7.55 -15.14
CA GLY A 90 2.71 -7.37 -16.05
C GLY A 90 3.64 -6.20 -15.69
N SER A 91 3.23 -5.31 -14.77
CA SER A 91 4.07 -4.24 -14.22
C SER A 91 4.80 -4.65 -12.94
N LEU A 92 4.58 -5.87 -12.43
CA LEU A 92 5.19 -6.36 -11.20
C LEU A 92 6.71 -6.55 -11.37
N GLU A 93 7.52 -5.79 -10.63
CA GLU A 93 8.97 -5.95 -10.61
C GLU A 93 9.37 -7.28 -9.97
N GLU A 94 10.46 -7.88 -10.46
CA GLU A 94 11.03 -9.14 -9.97
C GLU A 94 11.13 -9.23 -8.42
N PRO A 95 11.66 -8.23 -7.69
CA PRO A 95 11.73 -8.29 -6.23
C PRO A 95 10.34 -8.34 -5.56
N ALA A 96 9.35 -7.63 -6.10
CA ALA A 96 7.99 -7.66 -5.56
C ALA A 96 7.29 -8.99 -5.88
N LEU A 97 7.55 -9.57 -7.06
CA LEU A 97 7.08 -10.91 -7.41
C LEU A 97 7.71 -11.97 -6.52
N LEU A 98 9.03 -11.91 -6.28
CA LEU A 98 9.70 -12.84 -5.37
C LEU A 98 9.17 -12.71 -3.94
N ALA A 99 8.93 -11.48 -3.45
CA ALA A 99 8.34 -11.26 -2.14
C ALA A 99 6.91 -11.81 -2.06
N LEU A 100 6.13 -11.73 -3.13
CA LEU A 100 4.80 -12.33 -3.23
C LEU A 100 4.88 -13.86 -3.21
N LEU A 101 5.75 -14.46 -4.03
CA LEU A 101 5.90 -15.91 -4.15
C LEU A 101 6.50 -16.57 -2.89
N GLN A 102 7.28 -15.84 -2.09
CA GLN A 102 7.83 -16.35 -0.81
C GLN A 102 6.78 -16.44 0.30
N ARG A 103 5.55 -16.00 0.07
CA ARG A 103 4.47 -16.03 1.05
C ARG A 103 3.76 -17.38 1.06
N ASP A 104 3.98 -18.15 2.12
CA ASP A 104 3.28 -19.42 2.36
C ASP A 104 1.81 -19.24 2.78
N ASP A 105 1.35 -18.01 3.01
CA ASP A 105 0.01 -17.68 3.51
C ASP A 105 -0.99 -17.30 2.41
N LEU A 106 -0.61 -17.39 1.13
CA LEU A 106 -1.50 -17.13 0.01
C LEU A 106 -2.58 -18.21 -0.09
N VAL A 107 -3.85 -17.82 -0.12
CA VAL A 107 -4.99 -18.74 -0.36
C VAL A 107 -5.17 -18.96 -1.87
N MET A 108 -4.10 -19.35 -2.55
CA MET A 108 -4.08 -19.74 -3.97
C MET A 108 -2.97 -20.76 -4.19
N ASP A 109 -3.23 -21.77 -5.02
CA ASP A 109 -2.21 -22.75 -5.35
C ASP A 109 -1.15 -22.11 -6.25
N GLU A 110 0.14 -22.38 -5.99
CA GLU A 110 1.24 -21.87 -6.83
C GLU A 110 1.01 -22.18 -8.31
N ILE A 111 0.38 -23.31 -8.63
CA ILE A 111 0.08 -23.72 -10.00
C ILE A 111 -0.87 -22.76 -10.71
N ASP A 112 -1.80 -22.12 -9.99
CA ASP A 112 -2.71 -21.14 -10.54
C ASP A 112 -1.97 -19.83 -10.87
N ILE A 113 -0.91 -19.51 -10.11
CA ILE A 113 -0.03 -18.36 -10.39
C ILE A 113 0.72 -18.54 -11.71
N TRP A 114 1.12 -19.77 -12.03
CA TRP A 114 1.88 -20.09 -13.25
C TRP A 114 1.02 -20.18 -14.52
N GLU A 115 -0.31 -20.32 -14.39
CA GLU A 115 -1.25 -20.40 -15.52
C GLU A 115 -1.81 -19.03 -15.97
N TRP A 116 -1.44 -17.94 -15.28
CA TRP A 116 -1.80 -16.56 -15.62
C TRP A 116 -0.91 -15.90 -16.68
#